data_AF-A0ABD6XKH6-F1
#
_entry.id   AF-A0ABD6XKH6-F1
#
_cell.length_a   1.000
_cell.length_b   1.000
_cell.length_c   1.000
_cell.angle_alpha   90.00
_cell.angle_beta   90.00
_cell.angle_gamma   90.00
#
_symmetry.space_group_name_H-M   'P 1'
#
loop_
_entity.id
_entity.type
_entity.pdbx_description
1 polymer ?
#
loop_
_entity_poly.entity_id
_entity_poly.type
_entity_poly.pdbx_seq_one_letter_code
_entity_poly.pdbx_strand_id
1 'polypeptide(L)' 'MNEFQEINILTSRGDINGALSLISKWSESVARKILKKAGYRVTPHAGRAFWTWVQVTLTDSAQQRRCG' A
#
# COMPACT_ATOMS: atom_id res chain seq x y z
N MET A 1 0.04 16.16 5.69
CA MET A 1 1.05 15.23 5.12
C MET A 1 0.32 14.40 4.06
N ASN A 2 0.94 14.04 2.94
CA ASN A 2 0.26 13.29 1.88
C ASN A 2 0.57 11.80 2.02
N GLU A 3 -0.27 11.06 2.74
CA GLU A 3 -0.06 9.64 3.09
C GLU A 3 0.15 8.76 1.85
N PHE A 4 -0.54 9.07 0.74
CA PHE A 4 -0.37 8.38 -0.54
C PHE A 4 1.01 8.63 -1.17
N GLN A 5 1.58 9.83 -1.00
CA GLN A 5 2.94 10.14 -1.46
C GLN A 5 3.96 9.40 -0.60
N GLU A 6 3.73 9.35 0.72
CA GLU A 6 4.61 8.65 1.64
C GLU A 6 4.64 7.14 1.38
N ILE A 7 3.48 6.51 1.12
CA ILE A 7 3.43 5.11 0.68
C ILE A 7 4.21 4.89 -0.62
N ASN A 8 4.06 5.78 -1.60
CA ASN A 8 4.80 5.65 -2.85
C ASN A 8 6.32 5.80 -2.66
N ILE A 9 6.75 6.73 -1.80
CA ILE A 9 8.17 6.92 -1.46
C ILE A 9 8.72 5.69 -0.75
N LEU A 10 8.03 5.18 0.28
CA LEU A 10 8.44 3.99 1.03
C LEU A 10 8.51 2.75 0.12
N THR A 11 7.48 2.55 -0.71
CA THR A 11 7.43 1.46 -1.69
C THR A 11 8.57 1.57 -2.70
N SER A 12 8.88 2.77 -3.21
CA SER A 12 9.97 3.02 -4.15
C SER A 12 11.36 2.76 -3.54
N ARG A 13 11.54 3.11 -2.25
CA ARG A 13 12.76 2.78 -1.49
C ARG A 13 12.89 1.28 -1.18
N GLY A 14 11.81 0.52 -1.36
CA GLY A 14 11.70 -0.87 -0.94
C GLY A 14 11.51 -1.04 0.57
N ASP A 15 11.11 0.02 1.27
CA ASP A 15 10.72 -0.01 2.67
C ASP A 15 9.25 -0.45 2.79
N ILE A 16 9.02 -1.74 2.56
CA ILE A 16 7.67 -2.33 2.57
C ILE A 16 7.11 -2.34 3.99
N ASN A 17 7.95 -2.60 5.00
CA ASN A 17 7.52 -2.63 6.40
C ASN A 17 7.03 -1.26 6.88
N GLY A 18 7.70 -0.17 6.51
CA GLY A 18 7.26 1.18 6.77
C GLY A 18 5.96 1.52 6.04
N ALA A 19 5.82 1.12 4.77
CA ALA A 19 4.58 1.32 4.02
C ALA A 19 3.40 0.57 4.67
N LEU A 20 3.61 -0.66 5.14
CA LEU A 20 2.60 -1.47 5.83
C LEU A 20 2.25 -0.93 7.21
N SER A 21 3.24 -0.46 7.95
CA SER A 21 3.03 0.19 9.25
C SER A 21 2.22 1.48 9.08
N LEU A 22 2.52 2.26 8.05
CA LEU A 22 1.81 3.51 7.76
C LEU A 22 0.34 3.28 7.36
N ILE A 23 0.08 2.33 6.46
CA ILE A 23 -1.30 2.03 6.02
C ILE A 23 -2.14 1.38 7.12
N SER A 24 -1.53 0.59 8.01
CA SER A 24 -2.21 -0.08 9.13
C SER A 24 -2.67 0.88 10.23
N LYS A 25 -2.18 2.13 10.26
CA LYS A 25 -2.67 3.17 11.18
C LYS A 25 -4.09 3.63 10.83
N TRP A 26 -4.55 3.33 9.62
CA TRP A 26 -5.82 3.80 9.11
C TRP A 26 -6.86 2.68 9.07
N SER A 27 -8.14 3.05 9.14
CA SER A 27 -9.23 2.10 8.91
C SER A 27 -9.21 1.61 7.46
N GLU A 28 -9.76 0.41 7.21
CA GLU A 28 -9.80 -0.19 5.87
C GLU A 28 -10.39 0.77 4.81
N SER A 29 -11.44 1.51 5.15
CA SER A 29 -12.08 2.47 4.24
C SER A 29 -11.13 3.61 3.84
N VAL A 30 -10.33 4.12 4.79
CA VAL A 30 -9.33 5.15 4.52
C VAL A 30 -8.16 4.56 3.76
N ALA A 31 -7.68 3.38 4.14
CA ALA A 31 -6.60 2.67 3.45
C ALA A 31 -6.93 2.44 1.97
N ARG A 32 -8.16 2.04 1.66
CA ARG A 32 -8.70 1.89 0.30
C ARG A 32 -8.66 3.20 -0.49
N LYS A 33 -9.01 4.33 0.13
CA LYS A 33 -8.92 5.65 -0.53
C LYS A 33 -7.48 6.06 -0.80
N ILE A 34 -6.57 5.84 0.15
CA ILE A 34 -5.14 6.13 0.02
C ILE A 34 -4.53 5.31 -1.12
N LEU A 35 -4.76 3.99 -1.14
CA LEU A 35 -4.24 3.09 -2.16
C LEU A 35 -4.80 3.42 -3.55
N LYS A 36 -6.10 3.72 -3.65
CA LYS A 36 -6.71 4.18 -4.92
C LYS A 36 -6.05 5.47 -5.41
N LYS A 37 -5.79 6.43 -4.51
CA LYS A 37 -5.12 7.70 -4.83
C LYS A 37 -3.64 7.51 -5.20
N ALA A 38 -2.98 6.50 -4.65
CA ALA A 38 -1.62 6.11 -5.00
C ALA A 38 -1.52 5.37 -6.35
N GLY A 39 -2.65 5.03 -6.98
CA GLY A 39 -2.72 4.37 -8.29
C GLY A 39 -2.95 2.86 -8.22
N TYR A 40 -3.16 2.28 -7.04
CA TYR A 40 -3.41 0.84 -6.88
C TYR A 40 -4.87 0.48 -7.14
N ARG A 41 -5.10 -0.66 -7.80
CA ARG A 41 -6.45 -1.21 -8.03
C ARG A 41 -6.94 -1.95 -6.79
N VAL A 42 -7.81 -1.32 -6.00
CA VAL A 42 -8.21 -1.89 -4.69
C VAL A 42 -9.17 -3.07 -4.82
N THR A 43 -8.88 -4.15 -4.09
CA THR A 43 -9.69 -5.37 -4.02
C THR A 43 -11.05 -5.14 -3.36
N PRO A 44 -12.17 -5.75 -3.81
CA PRO A 44 -13.47 -5.63 -3.14
C PRO A 44 -13.53 -6.38 -1.79
N HIS A 45 -12.56 -7.25 -1.48
CA HIS A 45 -12.51 -7.99 -0.22
C HIS A 45 -12.30 -7.05 0.98
N ALA A 46 -12.69 -7.54 2.17
CA ALA A 46 -12.62 -6.82 3.43
C ALA A 46 -11.94 -7.67 4.54
N GLY A 47 -11.57 -7.01 5.63
CA GLY A 47 -10.97 -7.65 6.80
C GLY A 47 -9.59 -8.24 6.51
N ARG A 48 -9.34 -9.47 6.98
CA ARG A 48 -8.02 -10.11 6.83
C ARG A 48 -7.60 -10.25 5.36
N ALA A 49 -8.53 -10.58 4.47
CA ALA A 49 -8.26 -10.73 3.05
C ALA A 49 -7.82 -9.41 2.40
N PHE A 50 -8.40 -8.28 2.84
CA PHE A 50 -7.95 -6.96 2.42
C PHE A 50 -6.50 -6.71 2.82
N TRP A 51 -6.14 -6.91 4.09
CA TRP A 51 -4.78 -6.64 4.57
C TRP A 51 -3.72 -7.56 3.96
N THR A 52 -4.06 -8.84 3.73
CA THR A 52 -3.20 -9.75 2.96
C THR A 52 -2.98 -9.25 1.53
N TRP A 53 -4.03 -8.79 0.86
CA TRP A 53 -3.92 -8.19 -0.47
C TRP A 53 -3.06 -6.91 -0.47
N VAL A 54 -3.20 -6.05 0.55
CA VAL A 54 -2.36 -4.84 0.69
C VAL A 54 -0.89 -5.22 0.81
N GLN A 55 -0.56 -6.20 1.64
CA GLN A 55 0.81 -6.70 1.80
C GLN A 55 1.41 -7.23 0.50
N VAL A 56 0.68 -8.08 -0.21
CA VAL A 56 1.13 -8.62 -1.50
C VAL A 56 1.31 -7.51 -2.53
N THR A 57 0.34 -6.60 -2.64
CA THR A 57 0.35 -5.52 -3.64
C THR A 57 1.52 -4.58 -3.43
N LEU A 58 1.77 -4.13 -2.19
CA LEU A 58 2.89 -3.23 -1.90
C LEU A 58 4.24 -3.92 -2.12
N THR A 59 4.34 -5.22 -1.79
CA THR A 59 5.55 -6.01 -2.02
C THR A 59 5.85 -6.15 -3.51
N ASP A 60 4.87 -6.58 -4.30
CA ASP A 60 4.97 -6.73 -5.75
C ASP A 60 5.33 -5.40 -6.42
N SER A 61 4.67 -4.32 -5.99
CA SER A 61 4.90 -2.98 -6.52
C SER A 61 6.28 -2.41 -6.17
N ALA A 62 6.89 -2.84 -5.06
CA ALA A 62 8.26 -2.49 -4.73
C ALA A 62 9.26 -3.30 -5.58
N GLN A 63 8.96 -4.58 -5.83
CA GLN A 63 9.79 -5.45 -6.68
C GLN A 63 9.80 -4.97 -8.13
N GLN A 64 8.64 -4.65 -8.71
CA GLN A 64 8.54 -4.14 -10.08
C GLN A 64 9.38 -2.86 -10.29
N ARG A 65 9.42 -1.96 -9.29
CA ARG A 65 10.19 -0.71 -9.36
C ARG A 65 11.70 -0.89 -9.15
N ARG A 66 12.14 -2.01 -8.58
CA ARG A 66 13.57 -2.34 -8.43
C ARG A 66 14.16 -3.02 -9.67
N CYS A 67 13.32 -3.65 -10.49
CA CYS A 67 13.74 -4.33 -11.72
C CYS A 67 13.60 -3.46 -12.99
N GLY A 68 13.19 -2.20 -12.85
CA GLY A 68 13.02 -1.23 -13.94
C GLY A 68 14.09 -0.16 -13.97
#